data_AF-A0AAE1JNJ2-F1
#
_entry.id   AF-A0AAE1JNJ2-F1
#
_cell.length_a   1.000
_cell.length_b   1.000
_cell.length_c   1.000
_cell.angle_alpha   90.00
_cell.angle_beta   90.00
_cell.angle_gamma   90.00
#
_symmetry.space_group_name_H-M   'P 1'
#
loop_
_entity.id
_entity.type
_entity.pdbx_description
1 polymer ?
#
loop_
_entity_poly.entity_id
_entity_poly.type
_entity_poly.pdbx_seq_one_letter_code
_entity_poly.pdbx_strand_id
1 'polypeptide(L)'
;MILRCSSYPKLRGCWKEIASALPHRPLESVYHRGHFLFERDDSRKWTPKELEIIRNFHEKHGPNWKMLADAMGKHRFHVKDAWRRIKLGDVKKGHWSQDEYQKLFNLVNADLSMRALEETRKYKHGMLQDNICWEAIGNKVATRTSQLCCMKWYEKLTSPMVAEGEWADTDDYCLLNALYTLDDCSMEDVEWDHLLEHRSGNVCRKRWNQMVQHIGEHGIKSFSEQVGVLSERYCPDLAEAREAFNSKPVVP
;
A
#
# COMPACT_ATOMS: atom_id res chain seq x y z
N MET A 1 19.98 -17.94 -24.24
CA MET A 1 19.65 -18.21 -25.66
C MET A 1 18.27 -17.64 -26.04
N ILE A 2 17.18 -18.02 -25.37
CA ILE A 2 15.83 -17.47 -25.64
C ILE A 2 15.66 -15.98 -25.31
N LEU A 3 16.40 -15.48 -24.30
CA LEU A 3 16.39 -14.06 -23.88
C LEU A 3 16.93 -13.08 -24.93
N ARG A 4 17.73 -13.58 -25.89
CA ARG A 4 18.27 -12.80 -27.01
C ARG A 4 17.67 -13.28 -28.33
N CYS A 5 16.39 -13.66 -28.33
CA CYS A 5 15.70 -14.22 -29.50
C CYS A 5 15.76 -13.33 -30.75
N SER A 6 15.95 -12.02 -30.59
CA SER A 6 16.15 -11.09 -31.71
C SER A 6 17.47 -11.31 -32.46
N SER A 7 18.49 -11.83 -31.78
CA SER A 7 19.82 -12.12 -32.34
C SER A 7 19.92 -13.49 -33.02
N TYR A 8 18.91 -14.36 -32.84
CA TYR A 8 18.90 -15.72 -33.37
C TYR A 8 17.68 -15.94 -34.27
N PRO A 9 17.84 -16.01 -35.61
CA PRO A 9 16.72 -16.11 -36.55
C PRO A 9 15.75 -17.26 -36.25
N LYS A 10 16.26 -18.42 -35.82
CA LYS A 10 15.46 -19.61 -35.47
C LYS A 10 14.59 -19.44 -34.21
N LEU A 11 14.91 -18.45 -33.35
CA LEU A 11 14.17 -18.20 -32.10
C LEU A 11 13.29 -16.95 -32.20
N ARG A 12 13.30 -16.26 -33.34
CA ARG A 12 12.51 -15.05 -33.53
C ARG A 12 11.02 -15.40 -33.42
N GLY A 13 10.31 -14.72 -32.53
CA GLY A 13 8.89 -14.96 -32.29
C GLY A 13 8.58 -16.03 -31.23
N CYS A 14 9.58 -16.65 -30.61
CA CYS A 14 9.38 -17.68 -29.58
C CYS A 14 8.46 -17.23 -28.44
N TRP A 15 8.53 -15.96 -28.02
CA TRP A 15 7.65 -15.44 -26.96
C TRP A 15 6.18 -15.39 -27.37
N LYS A 16 5.88 -15.19 -28.67
CA LYS A 16 4.50 -15.24 -29.20
C LYS A 16 3.97 -16.68 -29.18
N GLU A 17 4.82 -17.64 -29.54
CA GLU A 17 4.50 -19.06 -29.47
C GLU A 17 4.23 -19.49 -28.02
N ILE A 18 5.12 -19.15 -27.09
CA ILE A 18 4.91 -19.41 -25.65
C ILE A 18 3.63 -18.73 -25.14
N ALA A 19 3.36 -17.49 -25.56
CA ALA A 19 2.14 -16.78 -25.17
C ALA A 19 0.86 -17.42 -25.73
N SER A 20 0.91 -18.03 -26.93
CA SER A 20 -0.24 -18.75 -27.50
C SER A 20 -0.64 -19.98 -26.68
N ALA A 21 0.32 -20.62 -25.99
CA ALA A 21 0.05 -21.70 -25.05
C ALA A 21 -0.52 -21.20 -23.70
N LEU A 22 -0.52 -19.88 -23.45
CA LEU A 22 -0.99 -19.24 -22.23
C LEU A 22 -2.02 -18.14 -22.55
N PRO A 23 -3.18 -18.47 -23.12
CA PRO A 23 -4.12 -17.50 -23.68
C PRO A 23 -4.68 -16.51 -22.65
N HIS A 24 -4.70 -16.89 -21.36
CA HIS A 24 -5.15 -16.03 -20.26
C HIS A 24 -4.09 -15.01 -19.79
N ARG A 25 -2.89 -15.00 -20.39
CA ARG A 25 -1.80 -14.10 -19.99
C ARG A 25 -1.39 -13.20 -21.17
N PRO A 26 -1.30 -11.88 -20.96
CA PRO A 26 -0.75 -10.98 -21.97
C PRO A 26 0.68 -11.36 -22.36
N LEU A 27 1.03 -11.18 -23.63
CA LEU A 27 2.37 -11.46 -24.17
C LEU A 27 3.48 -10.78 -23.36
N GLU A 28 3.28 -9.53 -22.97
CA GLU A 28 4.25 -8.77 -22.17
C GLU A 28 4.50 -9.41 -20.79
N SER A 29 3.46 -9.95 -20.15
CA SER A 29 3.58 -10.67 -18.88
C SER A 29 4.39 -11.95 -19.04
N VAL A 30 4.13 -12.72 -20.10
CA VAL A 30 4.88 -13.94 -20.43
C VAL A 30 6.35 -13.62 -20.69
N TYR A 31 6.63 -12.57 -21.48
CA TYR A 31 7.97 -12.10 -21.77
C TYR A 31 8.72 -11.70 -20.48
N HIS A 32 8.13 -10.85 -19.65
CA HIS A 32 8.76 -10.42 -18.40
C HIS A 32 8.97 -11.57 -17.42
N ARG A 33 8.00 -12.49 -17.32
CA ARG A 33 8.14 -13.68 -16.46
C ARG A 33 9.25 -14.59 -16.95
N GLY A 34 9.38 -14.78 -18.26
CA GLY A 34 10.47 -15.54 -18.85
C GLY A 34 11.84 -14.94 -18.53
N HIS A 35 12.01 -13.62 -18.73
CA HIS A 35 13.23 -12.92 -18.31
C HIS A 35 13.51 -13.12 -16.82
N PHE A 36 12.50 -12.98 -15.97
CA PHE A 36 12.67 -13.19 -14.54
C PHE A 36 13.11 -14.62 -14.18
N LEU A 37 12.60 -15.64 -14.88
CA LEU A 37 12.95 -17.04 -14.61
C LEU A 37 14.38 -17.38 -15.05
N PHE A 38 14.80 -16.89 -16.21
CA PHE A 38 16.12 -17.21 -16.78
C PHE A 38 17.25 -16.28 -16.30
N GLU A 39 16.94 -15.05 -15.90
CA GLU A 39 17.91 -14.06 -15.39
C GLU A 39 17.94 -14.05 -13.86
N ARG A 40 17.16 -14.91 -13.18
CA ARG A 40 17.15 -15.00 -11.72
C ARG A 40 18.48 -15.54 -11.23
N ASP A 41 19.13 -14.80 -10.34
CA ASP A 41 20.24 -15.29 -9.53
C ASP A 41 19.73 -16.33 -8.51
N ASP A 42 20.48 -17.41 -8.32
CA ASP A 42 20.22 -18.43 -7.30
C ASP A 42 20.46 -17.88 -5.88
N SER A 43 21.43 -16.99 -5.74
CA SER A 43 21.71 -16.26 -4.50
C SER A 43 20.76 -15.07 -4.35
N ARG A 44 19.84 -15.19 -3.38
CA ARG A 44 18.88 -14.12 -3.03
C ARG A 44 19.43 -13.09 -2.03
N LYS A 45 20.71 -13.21 -1.65
CA LYS A 45 21.31 -12.39 -0.60
C LYS A 45 22.11 -11.25 -1.21
N TRP A 46 22.02 -10.09 -0.57
CA TRP A 46 22.84 -8.92 -0.89
C TRP A 46 23.90 -8.75 0.19
N THR A 47 25.15 -8.64 -0.22
CA THR A 47 26.26 -8.31 0.67
C THR A 47 26.31 -6.80 0.93
N PRO A 48 26.85 -6.35 2.07
CA PRO A 48 27.01 -4.92 2.34
C PRO A 48 27.78 -4.17 1.25
N LYS A 49 28.81 -4.81 0.68
CA LYS A 49 29.61 -4.27 -0.42
C LYS A 49 28.79 -4.07 -1.70
N GLU A 50 27.93 -5.02 -2.05
CA GLU A 50 27.02 -4.87 -3.20
C GLU A 50 26.02 -3.74 -2.99
N LEU A 51 25.50 -3.58 -1.77
CA LEU A 51 24.59 -2.47 -1.45
C LEU A 51 25.28 -1.10 -1.52
N GLU A 52 26.56 -1.03 -1.15
CA GLU A 52 27.39 0.17 -1.31
C GLU A 52 27.65 0.50 -2.79
N ILE A 53 27.94 -0.50 -3.62
CA ILE A 53 28.04 -0.32 -5.08
C ILE A 53 26.75 0.27 -5.64
N ILE A 54 25.58 -0.24 -5.22
CA ILE A 54 24.27 0.27 -5.66
C ILE A 54 24.09 1.74 -5.26
N ARG A 55 24.45 2.11 -4.02
CA ARG A 55 24.41 3.50 -3.54
C ARG A 55 25.28 4.43 -4.38
N ASN A 56 26.57 4.10 -4.47
CA ASN A 56 27.56 4.91 -5.19
C ASN A 56 27.21 5.04 -6.69
N PHE A 57 26.65 3.98 -7.29
CA PHE A 57 26.21 4.03 -8.68
C PHE A 57 25.01 4.97 -8.86
N HIS A 58 24.01 4.89 -7.98
CA HIS A 58 22.84 5.75 -8.07
C HIS A 58 23.20 7.22 -7.89
N GLU A 59 24.15 7.56 -7.01
CA GLU A 59 24.65 8.93 -6.85
C GLU A 59 25.31 9.47 -8.13
N LYS A 60 26.04 8.63 -8.88
CA LYS A 60 26.78 9.05 -10.09
C LYS A 60 25.96 9.02 -11.38
N HIS A 61 25.08 8.03 -11.52
CA HIS A 61 24.41 7.73 -12.79
C HIS A 61 22.88 7.74 -12.69
N GLY A 62 22.32 7.99 -11.50
CA GLY A 62 20.88 7.96 -11.27
C GLY A 62 20.27 6.56 -11.44
N PRO A 63 18.98 6.45 -11.83
CA PRO A 63 18.23 5.20 -11.85
C PRO A 63 18.52 4.30 -13.07
N ASN A 64 19.77 4.23 -13.54
CA ASN A 64 20.16 3.39 -14.68
C ASN A 64 20.44 1.93 -14.25
N TRP A 65 19.38 1.24 -13.83
CA TRP A 65 19.49 -0.13 -13.27
C TRP A 65 19.95 -1.17 -14.28
N LYS A 66 19.72 -0.97 -15.58
CA LYS A 66 20.15 -1.90 -16.62
C LYS A 66 21.67 -1.95 -16.70
N MET A 67 22.32 -0.78 -16.74
CA MET A 67 23.77 -0.67 -16.80
C MET A 67 24.43 -1.28 -15.55
N LEU A 68 23.89 -0.98 -14.36
CA LEU A 68 24.40 -1.56 -13.11
C LEU A 68 24.19 -3.08 -13.05
N ALA A 69 23.03 -3.57 -13.48
CA ALA A 69 22.71 -4.98 -13.55
C ALA A 69 23.66 -5.76 -14.46
N ASP A 70 23.92 -5.24 -15.66
CA ASP A 70 24.85 -5.83 -16.61
C ASP A 70 26.28 -5.87 -16.03
N ALA A 71 26.71 -4.81 -15.32
CA ALA A 71 28.02 -4.75 -14.68
C ALA A 71 28.15 -5.70 -13.46
N MET A 72 27.09 -5.89 -12.68
CA MET A 72 27.07 -6.79 -11.51
C MET A 72 26.74 -8.24 -11.88
N GLY A 73 26.35 -8.51 -13.13
CA GLY A 73 25.85 -9.82 -13.54
C GLY A 73 24.55 -10.22 -12.84
N LYS A 74 23.73 -9.24 -12.41
CA LYS A 74 22.47 -9.47 -11.68
C LYS A 74 21.28 -8.98 -12.49
N HIS A 75 20.08 -9.42 -12.15
CA HIS A 75 18.87 -8.96 -12.82
C HIS A 75 18.49 -7.52 -12.46
N ARG A 76 18.13 -6.71 -13.47
CA ARG A 76 17.77 -5.29 -13.31
C ARG A 76 16.70 -5.00 -12.27
N PHE A 77 15.68 -5.85 -12.16
CA PHE A 77 14.62 -5.62 -11.17
C PHE A 77 15.11 -5.92 -9.75
N HIS A 78 16.01 -6.88 -9.56
CA HIS A 78 16.59 -7.15 -8.25
C HIS A 78 17.45 -5.99 -7.76
N VAL A 79 18.25 -5.40 -8.65
CA VAL A 79 19.06 -4.20 -8.36
C VAL A 79 18.15 -3.03 -7.97
N LYS A 80 17.10 -2.79 -8.76
CA LYS A 80 16.10 -1.75 -8.48
C LYS A 80 15.42 -1.96 -7.12
N ASP A 81 15.03 -3.19 -6.80
CA ASP A 81 14.36 -3.50 -5.53
C ASP A 81 15.33 -3.45 -4.35
N ALA A 82 16.61 -3.82 -4.53
CA ALA A 82 17.64 -3.64 -3.53
C ALA A 82 17.83 -2.16 -3.20
N TRP A 83 17.94 -1.29 -4.22
CA TRP A 83 17.97 0.16 -4.04
C TRP A 83 16.75 0.65 -3.25
N ARG A 84 15.53 0.25 -3.63
CA ARG A 84 14.30 0.66 -2.93
C ARG A 84 14.28 0.30 -1.45
N ARG A 85 14.97 -0.77 -1.03
CA ARG A 85 15.08 -1.16 0.37
C ARG A 85 16.12 -0.36 1.15
N ILE A 86 17.16 0.14 0.49
CA ILE A 86 18.30 0.83 1.14
C ILE A 86 18.32 2.34 0.93
N LYS A 87 17.48 2.88 0.03
CA LYS A 87 17.47 4.30 -0.35
C LYS A 87 17.23 5.24 0.84
N LEU A 88 16.47 4.77 1.83
CA LEU A 88 16.33 5.43 3.12
C LEU A 88 17.43 4.83 3.99
N GLY A 89 18.50 5.58 4.26
CA GLY A 89 19.63 5.08 5.05
C GLY A 89 19.19 4.67 6.46
N ASP A 90 18.46 5.56 7.13
CA ASP A 90 18.02 5.40 8.53
C ASP A 90 16.55 5.00 8.62
N VAL A 91 16.21 3.81 8.10
CA VAL A 91 14.86 3.25 8.31
C VAL A 91 14.69 2.91 9.78
N LYS A 92 13.71 3.53 10.45
CA LYS A 92 13.35 3.19 11.82
C LYS A 92 12.91 1.73 11.89
N LYS A 93 13.46 0.99 12.86
CA LYS A 93 13.08 -0.40 13.16
C LYS A 93 12.23 -0.43 14.42
N GLY A 94 11.32 -1.40 14.51
CA GLY A 94 10.43 -1.58 15.67
C GLY A 94 9.12 -0.80 15.56
N HIS A 95 8.55 -0.46 16.73
CA HIS A 95 7.22 0.12 16.89
C HIS A 95 7.05 1.42 16.10
N TRP A 96 5.84 1.67 15.61
CA TRP A 96 5.47 2.90 14.92
C TRP A 96 5.07 3.94 15.95
N SER A 97 5.62 5.16 15.86
CA SER A 97 5.16 6.26 16.71
C SER A 97 3.79 6.77 16.26
N GLN A 98 3.11 7.51 17.14
CA GLN A 98 1.82 8.13 16.80
C GLN A 98 1.96 9.13 15.65
N ASP A 99 3.05 9.90 15.63
CA ASP A 99 3.36 10.79 14.50
C ASP A 99 3.53 10.03 13.18
N GLU A 100 4.14 8.83 13.21
CA GLU A 100 4.27 8.01 12.01
C GLU A 100 2.89 7.53 11.51
N TYR A 101 2.01 7.14 12.44
CA TYR A 101 0.62 6.79 12.09
C TYR A 101 -0.12 8.00 11.51
N GLN A 102 -0.13 9.14 12.20
CA GLN A 102 -0.84 10.33 11.76
C GLN A 102 -0.33 10.79 10.39
N LYS A 103 1.00 10.81 10.21
CA LYS A 103 1.62 11.18 8.93
C LYS A 103 1.23 10.21 7.81
N LEU A 104 1.20 8.91 8.08
CA LEU A 104 0.75 7.91 7.10
C LEU A 104 -0.71 8.13 6.70
N PHE A 105 -1.60 8.30 7.67
CA PHE A 105 -3.02 8.58 7.44
C PHE A 105 -3.23 9.85 6.63
N ASN A 106 -2.64 10.97 7.05
CA ASN A 106 -2.75 12.25 6.34
C ASN A 106 -2.32 12.14 4.88
N LEU A 107 -1.24 11.39 4.60
CA LEU A 107 -0.74 11.20 3.24
C LEU A 107 -1.63 10.29 2.39
N VAL A 108 -2.18 9.23 2.97
CA VAL A 108 -3.11 8.33 2.27
C VAL A 108 -4.42 9.07 2.00
N ASN A 109 -4.99 9.71 3.01
CA ASN A 109 -6.20 10.53 2.90
C ASN A 109 -6.04 11.61 1.84
N ALA A 110 -4.92 12.34 1.81
CA ALA A 110 -4.66 13.33 0.76
C ALA A 110 -4.58 12.71 -0.65
N ASP A 111 -3.94 11.54 -0.81
CA ASP A 111 -3.89 10.81 -2.10
C ASP A 111 -5.29 10.39 -2.56
N LEU A 112 -6.12 9.91 -1.63
CA LEU A 112 -7.49 9.51 -1.89
C LEU A 112 -8.39 10.70 -2.25
N SER A 113 -8.29 11.82 -1.52
CA SER A 113 -9.07 13.03 -1.82
C SER A 113 -8.71 13.62 -3.17
N MET A 114 -7.42 13.64 -3.55
CA MET A 114 -7.02 14.09 -4.89
C MET A 114 -7.61 13.20 -5.98
N ARG A 115 -7.68 11.87 -5.76
CA ARG A 115 -8.31 10.93 -6.70
C ARG A 115 -9.84 11.01 -6.69
N ALA A 116 -10.43 11.41 -5.59
CA ALA A 116 -11.85 11.75 -5.52
C ALA A 116 -12.22 12.96 -6.40
N LEU A 117 -11.24 13.71 -6.93
CA LEU A 117 -11.46 14.73 -7.96
C LEU A 117 -11.33 14.18 -9.40
N GLU A 118 -10.68 13.03 -9.61
CA GLU A 118 -10.50 12.45 -10.95
C GLU A 118 -11.80 11.82 -11.48
N GLU A 119 -12.21 12.08 -12.71
CA GLU A 119 -13.51 11.59 -13.24
C GLU A 119 -13.65 10.06 -13.28
N THR A 120 -12.54 9.33 -13.41
CA THR A 120 -12.55 7.88 -13.65
C THR A 120 -11.59 7.13 -12.74
N ARG A 121 -11.96 5.92 -12.33
CA ARG A 121 -11.05 4.99 -11.66
C ARG A 121 -10.28 4.17 -12.68
N LYS A 122 -8.99 4.44 -12.83
CA LYS A 122 -8.13 3.60 -13.67
C LYS A 122 -7.88 2.26 -12.97
N TYR A 123 -8.21 1.16 -13.63
CA TYR A 123 -7.92 -0.20 -13.15
C TYR A 123 -6.88 -0.85 -14.06
N LYS A 124 -5.82 -1.40 -13.46
CA LYS A 124 -4.83 -2.23 -14.17
C LYS A 124 -4.70 -3.57 -13.47
N HIS A 125 -4.55 -4.63 -14.26
CA HIS A 125 -4.33 -5.97 -13.73
C HIS A 125 -3.14 -6.00 -12.74
N GLY A 126 -3.39 -6.46 -11.50
CA GLY A 126 -2.39 -6.51 -10.43
C GLY A 126 -2.31 -5.26 -9.55
N MET A 127 -3.24 -4.31 -9.72
CA MET A 127 -3.39 -3.19 -8.79
C MET A 127 -3.97 -3.63 -7.45
N LEU A 128 -3.48 -2.99 -6.38
CA LEU A 128 -4.11 -3.07 -5.05
C LEU A 128 -5.42 -2.27 -5.04
N GLN A 129 -6.32 -2.63 -4.14
CA GLN A 129 -7.71 -2.13 -4.02
C GLN A 129 -7.82 -0.60 -4.22
N ASP A 130 -6.94 0.18 -3.60
CA ASP A 130 -7.01 1.65 -3.63
C ASP A 130 -6.07 2.32 -4.66
N ASN A 131 -5.24 1.55 -5.36
CA ASN A 131 -4.20 2.06 -6.27
C ASN A 131 -3.26 3.12 -5.66
N ILE A 132 -3.10 3.15 -4.35
CA ILE A 132 -2.30 4.15 -3.63
C ILE A 132 -0.84 4.13 -4.10
N CYS A 133 -0.27 5.30 -4.37
CA CYS A 133 1.13 5.43 -4.78
C CYS A 133 2.06 5.33 -3.55
N TRP A 134 2.28 4.11 -3.06
CA TRP A 134 3.10 3.86 -1.87
C TRP A 134 4.53 4.38 -1.98
N GLU A 135 5.08 4.47 -3.19
CA GLU A 135 6.41 5.04 -3.39
C GLU A 135 6.45 6.53 -3.04
N ALA A 136 5.43 7.29 -3.46
CA ALA A 136 5.31 8.71 -3.11
C ALA A 136 5.05 8.90 -1.62
N ILE A 137 4.18 8.08 -1.02
CA ILE A 137 3.89 8.12 0.42
C ILE A 137 5.13 7.77 1.23
N GLY A 138 5.82 6.67 0.90
CA GLY A 138 7.04 6.26 1.62
C GLY A 138 8.14 7.32 1.58
N ASN A 139 8.31 8.01 0.44
CA ASN A 139 9.24 9.12 0.33
C ASN A 139 8.86 10.30 1.25
N LYS A 140 7.56 10.60 1.38
CA LYS A 140 7.07 11.68 2.26
C LYS A 140 7.12 11.29 3.74
N VAL A 141 6.78 10.05 4.10
CA VAL A 141 6.90 9.53 5.47
C VAL A 141 8.36 9.58 5.92
N ALA A 142 9.29 9.20 5.04
CA ALA A 142 10.75 9.25 5.18
C ALA A 142 11.37 8.40 6.30
N THR A 143 10.59 7.97 7.30
CA THR A 143 11.06 7.09 8.38
C THR A 143 10.94 5.60 8.05
N ARG A 144 10.03 5.24 7.12
CA ARG A 144 9.68 3.86 6.73
C ARG A 144 9.69 3.73 5.22
N THR A 145 10.00 2.53 4.73
CA THR A 145 9.95 2.25 3.28
C THR A 145 8.52 2.19 2.77
N SER A 146 8.33 2.41 1.47
CA SER A 146 7.02 2.29 0.81
C SER A 146 6.34 0.95 1.04
N GLN A 147 7.12 -0.14 1.05
CA GLN A 147 6.64 -1.48 1.39
C GLN A 147 6.09 -1.55 2.82
N LEU A 148 6.81 -1.01 3.81
CA LEU A 148 6.37 -1.03 5.20
C LEU A 148 5.12 -0.16 5.40
N CYS A 149 5.02 0.99 4.74
CA CYS A 149 3.80 1.82 4.76
C CYS A 149 2.60 1.05 4.18
N CYS A 150 2.79 0.40 3.02
CA CYS A 150 1.75 -0.40 2.37
C CYS A 150 1.27 -1.56 3.26
N MET A 151 2.20 -2.35 3.81
CA MET A 151 1.86 -3.45 4.71
C MET A 151 1.14 -2.92 5.96
N LYS A 152 1.64 -1.83 6.55
CA LYS A 152 1.03 -1.23 7.73
C LYS A 152 -0.41 -0.80 7.48
N TRP A 153 -0.67 -0.18 6.32
CA TRP A 153 -2.01 0.22 5.93
C TRP A 153 -2.95 -0.98 5.82
N TYR A 154 -2.64 -1.93 4.94
CA TYR A 154 -3.57 -3.02 4.63
C TYR A 154 -3.67 -4.11 5.70
N GLU A 155 -2.63 -4.33 6.50
CA GLU A 155 -2.64 -5.40 7.52
C GLU A 155 -3.13 -4.94 8.89
N LYS A 156 -3.12 -3.63 9.17
CA LYS A 156 -3.39 -3.09 10.52
C LYS A 156 -4.35 -1.91 10.56
N LEU A 157 -4.36 -1.05 9.54
CA LEU A 157 -5.14 0.19 9.60
C LEU A 157 -6.48 0.03 8.90
N THR A 158 -6.52 -0.61 7.74
CA THR A 158 -7.77 -0.97 7.08
C THR A 158 -8.46 -2.10 7.82
N SER A 159 -9.79 -2.05 7.88
CA SER A 159 -10.57 -3.11 8.53
C SER A 159 -10.47 -4.42 7.75
N PRO A 160 -10.07 -5.54 8.37
CA PRO A 160 -10.14 -6.86 7.71
C PRO A 160 -11.59 -7.23 7.35
N MET A 161 -12.56 -6.63 8.05
CA MET A 161 -13.99 -6.84 7.84
C MET A 161 -14.48 -6.31 6.49
N VAL A 162 -13.71 -5.43 5.83
CA VAL A 162 -13.99 -4.99 4.45
C VAL A 162 -13.84 -6.15 3.47
N ALA A 163 -12.80 -6.96 3.63
CA ALA A 163 -12.59 -8.14 2.78
C ALA A 163 -13.67 -9.20 3.00
N GLU A 164 -14.24 -9.25 4.21
CA GLU A 164 -15.34 -10.15 4.60
C GLU A 164 -16.72 -9.64 4.14
N GLY A 165 -16.81 -8.37 3.68
CA GLY A 165 -18.07 -7.72 3.30
C GLY A 165 -18.93 -7.25 4.49
N GLU A 166 -18.45 -7.42 5.72
CA GLU A 166 -19.13 -7.00 6.96
C GLU A 166 -18.98 -5.49 7.23
N TRP A 167 -18.04 -4.82 6.56
CA TRP A 167 -17.70 -3.41 6.77
C TRP A 167 -17.41 -2.74 5.42
N ALA A 168 -17.76 -1.46 5.27
CA ALA A 168 -17.45 -0.67 4.09
C ALA A 168 -16.23 0.22 4.36
N ASP A 169 -15.53 0.61 3.30
CA ASP A 169 -14.37 1.51 3.40
C ASP A 169 -14.73 2.90 3.99
N THR A 170 -16.00 3.28 3.94
CA THR A 170 -16.54 4.53 4.48
C THR A 170 -17.01 4.41 5.93
N ASP A 171 -17.26 3.18 6.41
CA ASP A 171 -17.89 2.97 7.72
C ASP A 171 -16.99 3.40 8.89
N ASP A 172 -15.66 3.35 8.72
CA ASP A 172 -14.73 3.88 9.73
C ASP A 172 -14.95 5.38 10.00
N TYR A 173 -15.22 6.13 8.94
CA TYR A 173 -15.46 7.57 9.01
C TYR A 173 -16.85 7.85 9.60
N CYS A 174 -17.87 7.10 9.18
CA CYS A 174 -19.23 7.21 9.73
C CYS A 174 -19.26 6.89 11.23
N LEU A 175 -18.59 5.80 11.63
CA LEU A 175 -18.49 5.39 13.03
C LEU A 175 -17.87 6.50 13.88
N LEU A 176 -16.73 7.05 13.46
CA LEU A 176 -16.05 8.09 14.21
C LEU A 176 -16.81 9.41 14.22
N ASN A 177 -17.50 9.78 13.14
CA ASN A 177 -18.36 10.96 13.11
C ASN A 177 -19.49 10.85 14.14
N ALA A 178 -20.15 9.68 14.18
CA ALA A 178 -21.24 9.42 15.12
C ALA A 178 -20.74 9.46 16.57
N LEU A 179 -19.62 8.77 16.87
CA LEU A 179 -19.01 8.79 18.20
C LEU A 179 -18.53 10.19 18.63
N TYR A 180 -17.99 10.99 17.71
CA TYR A 180 -17.56 12.35 17.99
C TYR A 180 -18.73 13.30 18.27
N THR A 181 -19.89 13.04 17.66
CA THR A 181 -21.12 13.85 17.88
C THR A 181 -21.78 13.55 19.23
N LEU A 182 -21.62 12.33 19.75
CA LEU A 182 -22.12 11.88 21.06
C LEU A 182 -21.28 12.40 22.24
N ASP A 183 -20.75 13.62 22.16
CA ASP A 183 -19.82 14.24 23.11
C ASP A 183 -20.03 13.83 24.59
N ASP A 184 -18.93 13.62 25.33
CA ASP A 184 -18.91 13.22 26.75
C ASP A 184 -19.56 11.86 27.15
N CYS A 185 -19.79 10.93 26.22
CA CYS A 185 -20.25 9.57 26.55
C CYS A 185 -19.12 8.64 27.05
N SER A 186 -19.44 7.67 27.91
CA SER A 186 -18.56 6.52 28.17
C SER A 186 -18.78 5.40 27.14
N MET A 187 -17.88 4.42 27.08
CA MET A 187 -18.00 3.30 26.14
C MET A 187 -19.29 2.47 26.40
N GLU A 188 -19.72 2.41 27.65
CA GLU A 188 -20.90 1.70 28.13
C GLU A 188 -22.20 2.42 27.79
N ASP A 189 -22.17 3.75 27.70
CA ASP A 189 -23.35 4.57 27.43
C ASP A 189 -23.68 4.67 25.93
N VAL A 190 -22.76 4.28 25.06
CA VAL A 190 -22.98 4.29 23.62
C VAL A 190 -24.03 3.23 23.24
N GLU A 191 -25.14 3.67 22.65
CA GLU A 191 -26.15 2.80 22.04
C GLU A 191 -25.64 2.22 20.71
N TRP A 192 -24.72 1.24 20.77
CA TRP A 192 -24.05 0.67 19.60
C TRP A 192 -25.00 0.15 18.53
N ASP A 193 -26.13 -0.45 18.91
CA ASP A 193 -27.11 -1.04 17.98
C ASP A 193 -27.89 0.01 17.18
N HIS A 194 -27.87 1.27 17.61
CA HIS A 194 -28.53 2.39 16.94
C HIS A 194 -27.52 3.43 16.41
N LEU A 195 -26.22 3.18 16.57
CA LEU A 195 -25.17 4.12 16.18
C LEU A 195 -25.05 4.29 14.66
N LEU A 196 -25.19 3.19 13.91
CA LEU A 196 -25.17 3.18 12.45
C LEU A 196 -26.38 2.37 11.96
N GLU A 197 -27.31 3.01 11.24
CA GLU A 197 -28.57 2.36 10.80
C GLU A 197 -28.35 1.09 9.96
N HIS A 198 -27.26 1.06 9.18
CA HIS A 198 -26.94 -0.04 8.27
C HIS A 198 -26.01 -1.10 8.87
N ARG A 199 -25.59 -0.98 10.15
CA ARG A 199 -24.66 -1.91 10.80
C ARG A 199 -25.13 -2.32 12.18
N SER A 200 -24.94 -3.59 12.54
CA SER A 200 -25.22 -4.07 13.90
C SER A 200 -24.23 -3.47 14.91
N GLY A 201 -24.66 -3.21 16.14
CA GLY A 201 -23.79 -2.66 17.18
C GLY A 201 -22.61 -3.55 17.54
N ASN A 202 -22.78 -4.88 17.47
CA ASN A 202 -21.69 -5.84 17.65
C ASN A 202 -20.54 -5.63 16.65
N VAL A 203 -20.87 -5.34 15.39
CA VAL A 203 -19.89 -5.09 14.33
C VAL A 203 -19.20 -3.73 14.55
N CYS A 204 -19.96 -2.69 14.89
CA CYS A 204 -19.42 -1.37 15.25
C CYS A 204 -18.44 -1.47 16.43
N ARG A 205 -18.82 -2.16 17.51
CA ARG A 205 -17.98 -2.36 18.69
C ARG A 205 -16.75 -3.21 18.39
N LYS A 206 -16.89 -4.27 17.59
CA LYS A 206 -15.76 -5.08 17.10
C LYS A 206 -14.75 -4.20 16.36
N ARG A 207 -15.21 -3.33 15.45
CA ARG A 207 -14.31 -2.43 14.71
C ARG A 207 -13.66 -1.38 15.62
N TRP A 208 -14.43 -0.73 16.49
CA TRP A 208 -13.91 0.24 17.47
C TRP A 208 -12.73 -0.35 18.28
N ASN A 209 -12.92 -1.56 18.82
CA ASN A 209 -11.87 -2.25 19.59
C ASN A 209 -10.59 -2.49 18.76
N GLN A 210 -10.71 -2.80 17.47
CA GLN A 210 -9.55 -2.93 16.57
C GLN A 210 -8.83 -1.59 16.37
N MET A 211 -9.56 -0.49 16.25
CA MET A 211 -8.98 0.85 16.09
C MET A 211 -8.20 1.28 17.34
N VAL A 212 -8.77 1.04 18.53
CA VAL A 212 -8.15 1.35 19.82
C VAL A 212 -6.85 0.55 20.05
N GLN A 213 -6.76 -0.68 19.54
CA GLN A 213 -5.49 -1.45 19.60
C GLN A 213 -4.34 -0.80 18.81
N HIS A 214 -4.62 0.17 17.95
CA HIS A 214 -3.64 0.81 17.07
C HIS A 214 -3.39 2.28 17.37
N ILE A 215 -3.89 2.80 18.51
CA ILE A 215 -3.55 4.15 19.02
C ILE A 215 -2.47 4.12 20.11
N GLY A 216 -1.89 2.95 20.41
CA GLY A 216 -0.73 2.82 21.30
C GLY A 216 -1.03 3.27 22.74
N GLU A 217 -0.19 4.14 23.30
CA GLU A 217 -0.35 4.67 24.67
C GLU A 217 -1.68 5.42 24.87
N HIS A 218 -2.25 5.97 23.78
CA HIS A 218 -3.57 6.60 23.83
C HIS A 218 -4.71 5.60 24.10
N GLY A 219 -4.47 4.28 24.00
CA GLY A 219 -5.47 3.26 24.32
C GLY A 219 -5.80 3.18 25.82
N ILE A 220 -4.99 3.79 26.69
CA ILE A 220 -5.23 3.83 28.15
C ILE A 220 -6.02 5.10 28.54
N LYS A 221 -6.15 6.06 27.61
CA LYS A 221 -6.86 7.32 27.84
C LYS A 221 -8.37 7.11 27.96
N SER A 222 -9.06 8.16 28.39
CA SER A 222 -10.53 8.15 28.45
C SER A 222 -11.17 7.92 27.08
N PHE A 223 -12.42 7.43 27.06
CA PHE A 223 -13.13 7.16 25.81
C PHE A 223 -13.20 8.40 24.90
N SER A 224 -13.57 9.56 25.46
CA SER A 224 -13.62 10.83 24.72
C SER A 224 -12.26 11.20 24.10
N GLU A 225 -11.15 11.04 24.83
CA GLU A 225 -9.82 11.27 24.27
C GLU A 225 -9.46 10.27 23.16
N GLN A 226 -9.86 8.99 23.29
CA GLN A 226 -9.65 7.99 22.24
C GLN A 226 -10.42 8.34 20.97
N VAL A 227 -11.67 8.79 21.11
CA VAL A 227 -12.50 9.26 20.00
C VAL A 227 -11.83 10.46 19.34
N GLY A 228 -11.37 11.44 20.11
CA GLY A 228 -10.64 12.61 19.57
C GLY A 228 -9.40 12.23 18.75
N VAL A 229 -8.55 11.34 19.27
CA VAL A 229 -7.34 10.86 18.57
C VAL A 229 -7.69 10.12 17.27
N LEU A 230 -8.73 9.29 17.29
CA LEU A 230 -9.16 8.56 16.10
C LEU A 230 -9.86 9.48 15.09
N SER A 231 -10.67 10.44 15.53
CA SER A 231 -11.29 11.43 14.65
C SER A 231 -10.26 12.33 13.97
N GLU A 232 -9.23 12.79 14.67
CA GLU A 232 -8.12 13.53 14.05
C GLU A 232 -7.36 12.66 13.02
N ARG A 233 -7.22 11.37 13.29
CA ARG A 233 -6.53 10.42 12.41
C ARG A 233 -7.28 10.12 11.12
N TYR A 234 -8.55 9.74 11.26
CA TYR A 234 -9.35 9.31 10.11
C TYR A 234 -9.93 10.52 9.38
N CYS A 235 -10.14 11.66 10.05
CA CYS A 235 -10.74 12.87 9.50
C CYS A 235 -12.12 12.56 8.88
N PRO A 236 -13.18 12.50 9.72
CA PRO A 236 -14.54 12.13 9.30
C PRO A 236 -15.07 12.91 8.08
N ASP A 237 -14.66 14.17 7.91
CA ASP A 237 -15.00 15.03 6.77
C ASP A 237 -14.63 14.43 5.39
N LEU A 238 -13.74 13.42 5.38
CA LEU A 238 -13.33 12.73 4.16
C LEU A 238 -14.26 11.58 3.76
N ALA A 239 -15.27 11.25 4.56
CA ALA A 239 -16.25 10.21 4.27
C ALA A 239 -16.90 10.42 2.89
N GLU A 240 -17.38 11.64 2.63
CA GLU A 240 -18.04 12.01 1.38
C GLU A 240 -17.10 11.90 0.18
N ALA A 241 -15.85 12.36 0.33
CA ALA A 241 -14.84 12.25 -0.73
C ALA A 241 -14.51 10.77 -1.04
N ARG A 242 -14.46 9.92 -0.02
CA ARG A 242 -14.23 8.48 -0.17
C ARG A 242 -15.42 7.79 -0.84
N GLU A 243 -16.64 8.14 -0.49
CA GLU A 243 -17.85 7.63 -1.12
C GLU A 243 -17.97 8.09 -2.59
N ALA A 244 -17.69 9.38 -2.85
CA ALA A 244 -17.62 9.94 -4.20
C ALA A 244 -16.53 9.27 -5.03
N PHE A 245 -15.40 8.90 -4.44
CA PHE A 245 -14.42 8.07 -5.11
C PHE A 245 -15.02 6.68 -5.38
N ASN A 246 -15.61 6.01 -4.39
CA ASN A 246 -16.22 4.66 -4.45
C ASN A 246 -17.28 4.47 -5.53
N SER A 247 -18.08 5.48 -5.79
CA SER A 247 -19.15 5.45 -6.80
C SER A 247 -18.68 5.63 -8.25
N LYS A 248 -17.41 6.00 -8.50
CA LYS A 248 -16.92 6.29 -9.85
C LYS A 248 -16.79 5.06 -10.76
N PRO A 249 -17.02 5.23 -12.07
CA PRO A 249 -16.86 4.15 -13.04
C PRO A 249 -15.40 3.72 -13.14
N VAL A 250 -15.20 2.41 -13.22
CA VAL A 250 -13.89 1.79 -13.38
C VAL A 250 -13.58 1.65 -14.88
N VAL A 251 -12.48 2.25 -15.30
CA VAL A 251 -12.00 2.24 -16.69
C VAL A 251 -10.69 1.42 -16.74
N PRO A 252 -10.55 0.47 -17.69
CA PRO A 252 -9.33 -0.31 -17.89
C PRO A 252 -8.07 0.49 -18.27
#